data_AF-A0A0G1QC03-F1
#
_entry.id   AF-A0A0G1QC03-F1
#
_cell.length_a   1.000
_cell.length_b   1.000
_cell.length_c   1.000
_cell.angle_alpha   90.00
_cell.angle_beta   90.00
_cell.angle_gamma   90.00
#
_symmetry.space_group_name_H-M   'P 1'
#
loop_
_entity.id
_entity.type
_entity.pdbx_description
1 polymer ?
#
loop_
_entity_poly.entity_id
_entity_poly.type
_entity_poly.pdbx_seq_one_letter_code
_entity_poly.pdbx_strand_id
1 'polypeptide(L)'
;MEFDGFSEIPWDFKAHPDKNANGQDNKSVIVNDRLAITKAIKQFGGAGIILAIGDAKYNDEDRSFQVWHQEFKGGLSNFEKQRILRKASSRLRKTAFRLREIKIILLDDKKVQGLGSFQKGFRNSDGSPRNAKVLLDLENITAEKIIKF
;
A
#
# COMPACT_ATOMS: atom_id res chain seq x y z
N MET A 1 -0.39 -10.27 -9.25
CA MET A 1 -0.03 -9.90 -7.87
C MET A 1 -0.44 -11.07 -7.01
N GLU A 2 0.41 -11.48 -6.09
CA GLU A 2 0.10 -12.58 -5.16
C GLU A 2 -0.29 -11.98 -3.81
N PHE A 3 -1.00 -12.78 -3.03
CA PHE A 3 -1.29 -12.47 -1.63
C PHE A 3 -0.11 -12.91 -0.76
N ASP A 4 0.05 -12.30 0.42
CA ASP A 4 1.18 -12.58 1.31
C ASP A 4 0.99 -13.87 2.12
N GLY A 5 -0.25 -14.34 2.26
CA GLY A 5 -0.57 -15.58 2.95
C GLY A 5 -1.91 -16.18 2.55
N PHE A 6 -2.16 -17.42 2.99
CA PHE A 6 -3.41 -18.13 2.77
C PHE A 6 -3.81 -18.91 4.01
N SER A 7 -5.06 -18.74 4.45
CA SER A 7 -5.69 -19.54 5.50
C SER A 7 -7.20 -19.45 5.29
N GLU A 8 -7.78 -20.48 4.67
CA GLU A 8 -9.17 -20.57 4.15
C GLU A 8 -9.49 -19.56 3.04
N ILE A 9 -9.12 -18.30 3.27
CA ILE A 9 -9.12 -17.20 2.32
C ILE A 9 -7.69 -16.65 2.16
N PRO A 10 -7.38 -15.95 1.06
CA PRO A 10 -6.10 -15.28 0.89
C PRO A 10 -6.00 -13.99 1.71
N TRP A 11 -4.79 -13.64 2.14
CA TRP A 11 -4.50 -12.51 3.03
C TRP A 11 -3.42 -11.57 2.49
N ASP A 12 -3.68 -10.26 2.54
CA ASP A 12 -2.72 -9.17 2.22
C ASP A 12 -2.23 -8.54 3.54
N PHE A 13 -0.92 -8.44 3.71
CA PHE A 13 -0.30 -7.85 4.91
C PHE A 13 0.26 -6.48 4.58
N LYS A 14 -0.09 -5.48 5.39
CA LYS A 14 0.32 -4.12 5.09
C LYS A 14 0.63 -3.29 6.32
N ALA A 15 1.80 -2.64 6.28
CA ALA A 15 2.13 -1.55 7.19
C ALA A 15 1.72 -0.20 6.57
N HIS A 16 0.94 0.58 7.32
CA HIS A 16 0.42 1.86 6.91
C HIS A 16 0.67 2.92 7.98
N PRO A 17 1.32 4.04 7.63
CA PRO A 17 1.53 5.12 8.58
C PRO A 17 0.20 5.86 8.82
N ASP A 18 -0.13 6.15 10.07
CA ASP A 18 -1.30 6.96 10.42
C ASP A 18 -1.18 8.40 9.87
N LYS A 19 0.04 8.92 9.79
CA LYS A 19 0.35 10.24 9.20
C LYS A 19 1.30 10.15 8.01
N ASN A 20 1.09 11.02 7.03
CA ASN A 20 2.01 11.20 5.91
C ASN A 20 3.27 11.96 6.36
N ALA A 21 4.24 12.11 5.45
CA ALA A 21 5.50 12.78 5.76
C ALA A 21 5.36 14.28 6.10
N ASN A 22 4.20 14.88 5.78
CA ASN A 22 3.87 16.27 6.12
C ASN A 22 3.03 16.36 7.41
N GLY A 23 2.87 15.25 8.14
CA GLY A 23 2.12 15.21 9.41
C GLY A 23 0.59 15.19 9.26
N GLN A 24 0.06 15.04 8.05
CA GLN A 24 -1.39 14.96 7.81
C GLN A 24 -1.88 13.52 7.93
N ASP A 25 -3.10 13.33 8.41
CA ASP A 25 -3.69 12.01 8.60
C ASP A 25 -3.90 11.28 7.25
N ASN A 26 -3.50 10.01 7.21
CA ASN A 26 -3.80 9.12 6.10
C ASN A 26 -5.14 8.43 6.34
N LYS A 27 -6.16 8.92 5.63
CA LYS A 27 -7.52 8.36 5.69
C LYS A 27 -7.74 7.19 4.76
N SER A 28 -6.77 6.86 3.90
CA SER A 28 -6.93 5.78 2.93
C SER A 28 -5.66 4.99 2.69
N VAL A 29 -5.83 3.71 2.36
CA VAL A 29 -4.73 2.80 2.10
C VAL A 29 -4.93 2.05 0.79
N ILE A 30 -3.87 2.00 -0.01
CA ILE A 30 -3.85 1.26 -1.28
C ILE A 30 -3.42 -0.18 -1.00
N VAL A 31 -4.27 -1.15 -1.32
CA VAL A 31 -4.00 -2.58 -1.09
C VAL A 31 -3.73 -3.32 -2.40
N ASN A 32 -4.02 -4.62 -2.43
CA ASN A 32 -3.86 -5.49 -3.59
C ASN A 32 -4.68 -5.02 -4.81
N ASP A 33 -4.40 -5.59 -5.98
CA ASP A 33 -5.12 -5.25 -7.19
C ASP A 33 -6.57 -5.73 -7.16
N ARG A 34 -7.48 -4.94 -7.75
CA ARG A 34 -8.92 -5.19 -7.68
C ARG A 34 -9.29 -6.52 -8.29
N LEU A 35 -8.63 -6.91 -9.38
CA LEU A 35 -8.93 -8.17 -10.06
C LEU A 35 -8.55 -9.37 -9.18
N ALA A 36 -7.41 -9.33 -8.50
CA ALA A 36 -6.99 -10.37 -7.57
C ALA A 36 -7.98 -10.51 -6.39
N ILE A 37 -8.40 -9.39 -5.79
CA ILE A 37 -9.39 -9.38 -4.72
C ILE A 37 -10.75 -9.94 -5.19
N THR A 38 -11.25 -9.50 -6.34
CA THR A 38 -12.52 -10.01 -6.88
C THR A 38 -12.45 -11.50 -7.20
N LYS A 39 -11.33 -11.99 -7.75
CA LYS A 39 -11.13 -13.43 -7.98
C LYS A 39 -11.10 -14.22 -6.67
N ALA A 40 -10.40 -13.71 -5.66
CA ALA A 40 -10.35 -14.33 -4.34
C ALA A 40 -11.74 -14.45 -3.71
N ILE A 41 -12.53 -13.37 -3.74
CA ILE A 41 -13.91 -13.38 -3.24
C ILE A 41 -14.76 -14.42 -3.98
N LYS A 42 -14.65 -14.47 -5.32
CA LYS A 42 -15.41 -15.45 -6.12
C LYS A 42 -15.02 -16.90 -5.81
N GLN A 43 -13.74 -17.15 -5.53
CA GLN A 43 -13.21 -18.52 -5.34
C GLN A 43 -13.32 -19.01 -3.89
N PHE A 44 -13.06 -18.14 -2.92
CA PHE A 44 -12.92 -18.49 -1.50
C PHE A 44 -13.99 -17.84 -0.60
N GLY A 45 -14.90 -17.05 -1.18
CA GLY A 45 -15.94 -16.33 -0.44
C GLY A 45 -15.46 -15.02 0.22
N GLY A 46 -14.15 -14.74 0.22
CA GLY A 46 -13.60 -13.51 0.78
C GLY A 46 -12.13 -13.30 0.49
N ALA A 47 -11.63 -12.13 0.88
CA ALA A 47 -10.20 -11.81 0.96
C ALA A 47 -9.91 -11.05 2.25
N GLY A 48 -8.86 -11.43 2.95
CA GLY A 48 -8.48 -10.83 4.23
C GLY A 48 -7.36 -9.80 4.11
N ILE A 49 -7.36 -8.82 5.00
CA ILE A 49 -6.30 -7.82 5.11
C ILE A 49 -5.89 -7.70 6.58
N ILE A 50 -4.59 -7.83 6.84
CA ILE A 50 -3.98 -7.50 8.13
C ILE A 50 -3.25 -6.18 7.97
N LEU A 51 -3.83 -5.12 8.53
CA LEU A 51 -3.33 -3.76 8.40
C LEU A 51 -2.71 -3.29 9.71
N ALA A 52 -1.38 -3.22 9.73
CA ALA A 52 -0.61 -2.61 10.80
C ALA A 52 -0.58 -1.08 10.63
N ILE A 53 -1.10 -0.34 11.61
CA ILE A 53 -1.17 1.12 11.62
C ILE A 53 -0.27 1.66 12.74
N GLY A 54 0.45 2.73 12.45
CA GLY A 54 1.39 3.31 13.41
C GLY A 54 2.15 4.53 12.90
N ASP A 55 3.05 5.04 13.72
CA ASP A 55 3.88 6.20 13.37
C ASP A 55 5.03 5.77 12.48
N ALA A 56 5.25 6.47 11.37
CA ALA A 56 6.48 6.33 10.59
C ALA A 56 7.41 7.51 10.80
N LYS A 57 8.70 7.22 11.02
CA LYS A 57 9.75 8.21 10.80
C LYS A 57 10.13 8.18 9.32
N TYR A 58 10.15 9.36 8.71
CA TYR A 58 10.57 9.52 7.33
C TYR A 58 12.03 9.98 7.27
N ASN A 59 12.59 9.95 6.08
CA ASN A 59 13.96 10.38 5.80
C ASN A 59 14.36 11.68 6.51
N ASP A 60 15.65 11.76 6.84
CA ASP A 60 16.34 12.98 7.21
C ASP A 60 16.29 14.04 6.11
N GLU A 61 16.52 15.31 6.50
CA GLU A 61 16.48 16.46 5.58
C GLU A 61 17.45 16.29 4.41
N ASP A 62 18.64 15.77 4.69
CA ASP A 62 19.71 15.49 3.71
C ASP A 62 19.43 14.26 2.83
N ARG A 63 18.36 13.52 3.16
CA ARG A 63 17.95 12.28 2.49
C ARG A 63 19.05 11.22 2.44
N SER A 64 19.96 11.18 3.42
CA SER A 64 21.10 10.27 3.46
C SER A 64 20.68 8.81 3.31
N PHE A 65 19.59 8.39 3.95
CA PHE A 65 19.09 7.02 3.82
C PHE A 65 18.56 6.70 2.42
N GLN A 66 18.04 7.68 1.68
CA GLN A 66 17.63 7.46 0.29
C GLN A 66 18.85 7.29 -0.62
N VAL A 67 19.91 8.08 -0.40
CA VAL A 67 21.18 7.98 -1.13
C VAL A 67 21.81 6.62 -0.89
N TRP A 68 22.00 6.25 0.38
CA TRP A 68 22.52 4.94 0.77
C TRP A 68 21.71 3.80 0.13
N HIS A 69 20.39 3.83 0.23
CA HIS A 69 19.53 2.79 -0.34
C HIS A 69 19.57 2.75 -1.88
N GLN A 70 19.83 3.88 -2.54
CA GLN A 70 20.01 3.95 -3.98
C GLN A 70 21.35 3.32 -4.39
N GLU A 71 22.44 3.63 -3.68
CA GLU A 71 23.76 3.02 -3.90
C GLU A 71 23.71 1.51 -3.68
N PHE A 72 23.08 1.08 -2.60
CA PHE A 72 22.88 -0.34 -2.29
C PHE A 72 22.14 -1.11 -3.41
N LYS A 73 21.21 -0.45 -4.11
CA LYS A 73 20.48 -1.04 -5.24
C LYS A 73 21.25 -1.05 -6.56
N GLY A 74 22.47 -0.53 -6.61
CA GLY A 74 23.26 -0.39 -7.82
C GLY A 74 23.00 0.91 -8.60
N GLY A 75 22.51 1.96 -7.93
CA GLY A 75 22.33 3.29 -8.50
C GLY A 75 20.92 3.57 -9.06
N LEU A 76 20.80 4.60 -9.90
CA LEU A 76 19.52 5.04 -10.46
C LEU A 76 19.00 4.08 -11.53
N SER A 77 17.75 3.64 -11.36
CA SER A 77 16.99 2.99 -12.42
C SER A 77 16.66 3.96 -13.57
N ASN A 78 16.34 3.42 -14.75
CA ASN A 78 15.86 4.24 -15.89
C ASN A 78 14.62 5.06 -15.54
N PHE A 79 13.72 4.50 -14.71
CA PHE A 79 12.55 5.21 -14.20
C PHE A 79 12.94 6.44 -13.37
N GLU A 80 13.93 6.29 -12.48
CA GLU A 80 14.39 7.40 -11.65
C GLU A 80 15.14 8.47 -12.45
N LYS A 81 15.95 8.06 -13.44
CA LYS A 81 16.58 9.00 -14.40
C LYS A 81 15.52 9.84 -15.13
N GLN A 82 14.49 9.20 -15.68
CA GLN A 82 13.40 9.92 -16.36
C GLN A 82 12.56 10.80 -15.41
N ARG A 83 12.42 10.41 -14.14
CA ARG A 83 11.74 11.22 -13.12
C ARG A 83 12.53 12.51 -12.83
N ILE A 84 13.85 12.39 -12.69
CA ILE A 84 14.76 13.52 -12.47
C ILE A 84 14.73 14.48 -13.67
N LEU A 85 14.78 13.95 -14.91
CA LEU A 85 14.67 14.76 -16.13
C LEU A 85 13.36 15.59 -16.17
N ARG A 86 12.26 15.02 -15.67
CA ARG A 86 10.96 15.70 -15.55
C ARG A 86 10.84 16.61 -14.32
N LYS A 87 11.91 16.80 -13.54
CA LYS A 87 11.95 17.58 -12.29
C LYS A 87 10.89 17.15 -11.26
N ALA A 88 10.47 15.89 -11.30
CA ALA A 88 9.46 15.37 -10.38
C ALA A 88 10.09 14.98 -9.04
N SER A 89 9.43 15.34 -7.93
CA SER A 89 9.92 15.07 -6.58
C SER A 89 10.05 13.56 -6.30
N SER A 90 10.98 13.22 -5.41
CA SER A 90 11.16 11.83 -4.96
C SER A 90 10.26 11.57 -3.77
N ARG A 91 9.76 10.33 -3.67
CA ARG A 91 9.06 9.90 -2.46
C ARG A 91 10.07 9.74 -1.34
N LEU A 92 9.74 10.30 -0.18
CA LEU A 92 10.50 10.04 1.05
C LEU A 92 10.38 8.57 1.45
N ARG A 93 11.45 8.04 2.02
CA ARG A 93 11.51 6.68 2.56
C ARG A 93 11.14 6.70 4.04
N LYS A 94 10.54 5.61 4.52
CA LYS A 94 10.32 5.39 5.95
C LYS A 94 11.57 4.72 6.50
N THR A 95 12.10 5.23 7.60
CA THR A 95 13.33 4.74 8.24
C THR A 95 13.03 3.98 9.53
N ALA A 96 11.90 4.27 10.17
CA ALA A 96 11.39 3.52 11.31
C ALA A 96 9.87 3.49 11.31
N PHE A 97 9.29 2.51 12.00
CA PHE A 97 7.86 2.38 12.18
C PHE A 97 7.56 1.93 13.62
N ARG A 98 6.72 2.68 14.34
CA ARG A 98 6.20 2.32 15.66
C ARG A 98 4.76 1.87 15.49
N LEU A 99 4.51 0.58 15.69
CA LEU A 99 3.18 0.01 15.65
C LEU A 99 2.31 0.60 16.77
N ARG A 100 1.06 0.94 16.44
CA ARG A 100 0.03 1.40 17.40
C ARG A 100 -1.17 0.49 17.42
N GLU A 101 -1.60 0.04 16.24
CA GLU A 101 -2.71 -0.90 16.15
C GLU A 101 -2.60 -1.83 14.94
N ILE A 102 -3.31 -2.95 15.01
CA ILE A 102 -3.55 -3.86 13.89
C ILE A 102 -5.05 -3.95 13.66
N LYS A 103 -5.50 -3.67 12.44
CA LYS A 103 -6.87 -3.90 11.98
C LYS A 103 -6.93 -5.17 11.13
N ILE A 104 -7.84 -6.08 11.46
CA ILE A 104 -8.18 -7.25 10.65
C ILE A 104 -9.44 -6.91 9.88
N ILE A 105 -9.36 -6.90 8.55
CA ILE A 105 -10.46 -6.51 7.67
C ILE A 105 -10.78 -7.67 6.74
N LEU A 106 -12.05 -8.06 6.69
CA LEU A 106 -12.55 -9.02 5.71
C LEU A 106 -13.28 -8.28 4.58
N LEU A 107 -12.88 -8.57 3.36
CA LEU A 107 -13.50 -8.08 2.14
C LEU A 107 -14.39 -9.17 1.54
N ASP A 108 -15.64 -8.81 1.33
CA ASP A 108 -16.63 -9.58 0.58
C ASP A 108 -17.10 -8.78 -0.64
N ASP A 109 -17.99 -9.37 -1.44
CA ASP A 109 -18.47 -8.74 -2.67
C ASP A 109 -19.16 -7.39 -2.42
N LYS A 110 -19.91 -7.26 -1.31
CA LYS A 110 -20.60 -6.03 -0.94
C LYS A 110 -19.63 -4.93 -0.54
N LYS A 111 -18.67 -5.25 0.32
CA LYS A 111 -17.67 -4.31 0.82
C LYS A 111 -16.76 -3.81 -0.31
N VAL A 112 -16.44 -4.61 -1.32
CA VAL A 112 -15.54 -4.21 -2.42
C VAL A 112 -16.20 -3.27 -3.43
N GLN A 113 -17.51 -3.37 -3.67
CA GLN A 113 -18.21 -2.54 -4.66
C GLN A 113 -18.13 -1.04 -4.36
N GLY A 114 -18.13 -0.65 -3.08
CA GLY A 114 -18.05 0.75 -2.64
C GLY A 114 -16.64 1.34 -2.56
N LEU A 115 -15.59 0.55 -2.82
CA LEU A 115 -14.21 1.01 -2.59
C LEU A 115 -13.66 1.83 -3.75
N GLY A 116 -12.79 2.77 -3.39
CA GLY A 116 -12.04 3.59 -4.33
C GLY A 116 -11.09 2.76 -5.20
N SER A 117 -10.51 3.44 -6.20
CA SER A 117 -9.54 2.84 -7.11
C SER A 117 -8.31 3.71 -7.24
N PHE A 118 -7.13 3.09 -7.25
CA PHE A 118 -5.85 3.75 -7.46
C PHE A 118 -5.16 3.18 -8.70
N GLN A 119 -4.40 4.02 -9.42
CA GLN A 119 -3.67 3.64 -10.65
C GLN A 119 -4.56 3.13 -11.82
N LYS A 120 -5.85 3.48 -11.84
CA LYS A 120 -6.71 3.21 -13.00
C LYS A 120 -6.16 3.92 -14.24
N GLY A 121 -5.94 3.19 -15.33
CA GLY A 121 -5.40 3.71 -16.60
C GLY A 121 -3.88 3.86 -16.65
N PHE A 122 -3.14 3.43 -15.62
CA PHE A 122 -1.68 3.44 -15.63
C PHE A 122 -1.15 2.27 -16.48
N ARG A 123 0.12 2.35 -16.87
CA ARG A 123 0.85 1.29 -17.59
C ARG A 123 2.00 0.74 -16.74
N ASN A 124 2.32 -0.53 -16.96
CA ASN A 124 3.51 -1.16 -16.44
C ASN A 124 4.76 -0.73 -17.23
N SER A 125 5.95 -1.12 -16.78
CA SER A 125 7.22 -0.74 -17.42
C SER A 125 7.39 -1.31 -18.85
N ASP A 126 6.67 -2.38 -19.15
CA ASP A 126 6.57 -3.01 -20.49
C ASP A 126 5.49 -2.35 -21.37
N GLY A 127 4.79 -1.31 -20.87
CA GLY A 127 3.70 -0.64 -21.57
C GLY A 127 2.34 -1.33 -21.46
N SER A 128 2.25 -2.52 -20.85
CA SER A 128 0.97 -3.21 -20.66
C SER A 128 0.05 -2.45 -19.69
N PRO A 129 -1.29 -2.55 -19.83
CA PRO A 129 -2.22 -1.93 -18.88
C PRO A 129 -1.99 -2.44 -17.46
N ARG A 130 -1.93 -1.54 -16.49
CA ARG A 130 -1.80 -1.87 -15.08
C ARG A 130 -3.18 -2.07 -14.46
N ASN A 131 -3.38 -3.22 -13.81
CA ASN A 131 -4.58 -3.44 -13.03
C ASN A 131 -4.69 -2.41 -11.91
N ALA A 132 -5.88 -1.82 -11.79
CA ALA A 132 -6.13 -0.83 -10.76
C ALA A 132 -6.12 -1.48 -9.37
N LYS A 133 -5.58 -0.77 -8.39
CA LYS A 133 -5.54 -1.20 -6.99
C LYS A 133 -6.80 -0.75 -6.27
N VAL A 134 -7.17 -1.48 -5.23
CA VAL A 134 -8.23 -1.06 -4.31
C VAL A 134 -7.70 0.01 -3.38
N LEU A 135 -8.45 1.10 -3.24
CA LEU A 135 -8.21 2.16 -2.25
C LEU A 135 -9.25 1.99 -1.13
N LEU A 136 -8.80 1.54 0.03
CA LEU A 136 -9.63 1.41 1.22
C LEU A 136 -9.72 2.75 1.94
N ASP A 137 -10.93 3.13 2.31
CA ASP A 137 -11.21 4.25 3.19
C ASP A 137 -11.16 3.75 4.65
N LEU A 138 -10.19 4.23 5.42
CA LEU A 138 -9.96 3.81 6.80
C LEU A 138 -10.96 4.38 7.80
N GLU A 139 -11.70 5.43 7.42
CA GLU A 139 -12.75 6.03 8.26
C GLU A 139 -14.05 5.24 8.13
N ASN A 140 -14.34 4.73 6.93
CA ASN A 140 -15.61 4.07 6.61
C ASN A 140 -15.54 2.54 6.61
N ILE A 141 -14.35 1.93 6.50
CA ILE A 141 -14.23 0.46 6.49
C ILE A 141 -14.39 -0.11 7.90
N THR A 142 -15.27 -1.10 8.03
CA THR A 142 -15.41 -1.87 9.27
C THR A 142 -14.32 -2.93 9.37
N ALA A 143 -13.58 -2.92 10.48
CA ALA A 143 -12.65 -3.98 10.86
C ALA A 143 -13.39 -5.03 11.69
N GLU A 144 -13.08 -6.31 11.44
CA GLU A 144 -13.60 -7.43 12.24
C GLU A 144 -12.93 -7.47 13.62
N LYS A 145 -11.67 -7.04 13.69
CA LYS A 145 -10.90 -6.95 14.94
C LYS A 145 -9.90 -5.82 14.90
N ILE A 146 -9.74 -5.14 16.03
CA ILE A 146 -8.72 -4.12 16.25
C ILE A 146 -7.89 -4.53 17.48
N ILE A 147 -6.58 -4.58 17.34
CA ILE A 147 -5.63 -4.86 18.42
C ILE A 147 -4.79 -3.59 18.61
N LYS A 148 -4.72 -3.05 19.83
CA LYS A 148 -3.97 -1.82 20.15
C LYS A 148 -2.75 -2.14 21.03
N PHE A 149 -1.70 -1.35 20.89
CA PHE A 149 -0.40 -1.49 21.57
C PHE A 149 0.02 -0.19 22.26
#